data_AF-A0A498G398-F1
#
_entry.id   AF-A0A498G398-F1
#
_cell.length_a   1.000
_cell.length_b   1.000
_cell.length_c   1.000
_cell.angle_alpha   90.00
_cell.angle_beta   90.00
_cell.angle_gamma   90.00
#
_symmetry.space_group_name_H-M   'P 1'
#
loop_
_entity.id
_entity.type
_entity.pdbx_description
1 polymer ?
#
loop_
_entity_poly.entity_id
_entity_poly.type
_entity_poly.pdbx_seq_one_letter_code
_entity_poly.pdbx_strand_id
1 'polypeptide(L)'
;MGVRKFWVGVVVIVLLASTAIGAALLYDQLDGTARALEVHSSEINNTTNKSIIQYENLSEDQQSVFRSAVNSENGLAPIPETVDYSIWDETEYMEYQNETYRVYIIVE
;
A
#
# COMPACT_ATOMS: atom_id res chain seq x y z
N MET A 1 37.32 -35.46 -7.95
CA MET A 1 35.84 -35.54 -8.08
C MET A 1 35.32 -35.67 -6.67
N GLY A 2 34.74 -34.64 -6.03
CA GLY A 2 33.50 -33.95 -6.44
C GLY A 2 32.34 -34.80 -5.91
N VAL A 3 31.53 -34.42 -4.92
CA VAL A 3 30.99 -33.08 -4.61
C VAL A 3 30.66 -32.94 -3.13
N ARG A 4 30.74 -31.68 -2.72
CA ARG A 4 30.45 -31.08 -1.42
C ARG A 4 28.94 -30.93 -1.20
N LYS A 5 28.54 -31.03 0.07
CA LYS A 5 27.73 -30.05 0.83
C LYS A 5 26.18 -30.12 0.88
N PHE A 6 25.75 -30.00 2.14
CA PHE A 6 24.61 -29.26 2.69
C PHE A 6 23.18 -29.79 2.46
N TRP A 7 22.70 -30.56 3.44
CA TRP A 7 21.28 -30.63 3.78
C TRP A 7 21.07 -29.88 5.11
N VAL A 8 20.84 -28.57 5.01
CA VAL A 8 20.22 -27.73 6.05
C VAL A 8 18.81 -27.52 5.50
N GLY A 9 17.74 -28.01 6.10
CA GLY A 9 17.40 -27.82 7.51
C GLY A 9 16.28 -26.79 7.55
N VAL A 10 15.05 -27.29 7.40
CA VAL A 10 13.73 -26.69 7.66
C VAL A 10 13.77 -25.43 8.54
N VAL A 11 13.38 -24.24 8.02
CA VAL A 11 12.56 -23.20 8.69
C VAL A 11 12.16 -22.15 7.63
N VAL A 12 10.96 -22.21 7.04
CA VAL A 12 10.10 -21.03 6.72
C VAL A 12 8.67 -21.58 6.59
N ILE A 13 8.06 -21.89 7.73
CA ILE A 13 6.65 -22.24 7.85
C ILE A 13 5.90 -20.96 8.21
N VAL A 14 4.84 -20.68 7.43
CA VAL A 14 3.67 -19.83 7.77
C VAL A 14 3.93 -18.33 7.84
N LEU A 15 3.63 -17.62 6.74
CA LEU A 15 3.15 -16.22 6.74
C LEU A 15 2.60 -15.79 5.35
N LEU A 16 1.99 -16.70 4.58
CA LEU A 16 1.44 -16.39 3.23
C LEU A 16 -0.01 -16.83 3.02
N ALA A 17 -0.79 -17.01 4.09
CA ALA A 17 -2.18 -17.48 3.98
C ALA A 17 -3.23 -16.56 4.61
N SER A 18 -2.88 -15.36 5.07
CA SER A 18 -3.82 -14.45 5.75
C SER A 18 -4.25 -13.23 4.94
N THR A 19 -3.61 -12.91 3.80
CA THR A 19 -3.91 -11.67 3.06
C THR A 19 -4.96 -11.82 1.95
N ALA A 20 -5.39 -13.04 1.61
CA ALA A 20 -6.36 -13.25 0.53
C ALA A 20 -7.83 -13.08 0.94
N ILE A 21 -8.15 -13.07 2.25
CA ILE A 21 -9.54 -13.04 2.71
C ILE A 21 -10.11 -11.60 2.71
N GLY A 22 -9.26 -10.58 2.84
CA GLY A 22 -9.71 -9.18 2.86
C GLY A 22 -10.17 -8.65 1.49
N ALA A 23 -9.56 -9.11 0.40
CA ALA A 23 -9.85 -8.58 -0.93
C ALA A 23 -11.21 -9.02 -1.50
N ALA A 24 -11.68 -10.23 -1.14
CA ALA A 24 -12.91 -10.78 -1.68
C ALA A 24 -14.18 -10.24 -1.00
N LEU A 25 -14.10 -9.81 0.27
CA LEU A 25 -15.25 -9.29 1.03
C LEU A 25 -15.53 -7.80 0.76
N LEU A 26 -14.55 -7.05 0.25
CA LEU A 26 -14.71 -5.62 -0.05
C LEU A 26 -15.45 -5.36 -1.37
N TYR A 27 -15.55 -6.34 -2.26
CA TYR A 27 -16.15 -6.17 -3.58
C TYR A 27 -17.69 -6.10 -3.54
N ASP A 28 -18.32 -6.61 -2.47
CA ASP A 28 -19.78 -6.75 -2.37
C ASP A 28 -20.45 -5.56 -1.65
N GLN A 29 -19.67 -4.56 -1.21
CA GLN A 29 -20.16 -3.42 -0.44
C GLN A 29 -19.72 -2.08 -1.07
N LEU A 30 -19.94 -1.92 -2.37
CA LEU A 30 -19.82 -0.63 -3.04
C LEU A 30 -21.22 -0.02 -3.21
N ASP A 31 -21.74 0.54 -2.11
CA ASP A 31 -22.91 1.40 -2.12
C ASP A 31 -22.44 2.84 -2.42
N GLY A 32 -22.71 3.33 -3.63
CA GLY A 32 -22.95 4.75 -3.98
C GLY A 32 -21.90 5.85 -3.76
N THR A 33 -20.74 5.63 -3.13
CA THR A 33 -19.68 6.67 -3.03
C THR A 33 -18.30 6.01 -3.01
N ALA A 34 -17.97 5.31 -4.10
CA ALA A 34 -16.70 4.64 -4.23
C ALA A 34 -15.57 5.69 -4.26
N ARG A 35 -14.68 5.64 -3.27
CA ARG A 35 -13.45 6.42 -3.25
C ARG A 35 -12.29 5.52 -3.62
N ALA A 36 -11.34 6.04 -4.38
CA ALA A 36 -10.11 5.35 -4.71
C ALA A 36 -8.90 6.20 -4.33
N LEU A 37 -7.85 5.54 -3.85
CA LEU A 37 -6.54 6.12 -3.66
C LEU A 37 -5.75 5.92 -4.96
N GLU A 38 -5.32 7.02 -5.56
CA GLU A 38 -4.38 7.05 -6.68
C GLU A 38 -2.97 7.36 -6.17
N VAL A 39 -1.99 6.60 -6.63
CA VAL A 39 -0.58 6.79 -6.28
C VAL A 39 0.28 6.87 -7.54
N HIS A 40 1.19 7.84 -7.55
CA HIS A 40 2.19 7.96 -8.60
C HIS A 40 3.58 8.07 -7.98
N SER A 41 4.54 7.34 -8.53
CA SER A 41 5.94 7.56 -8.18
C SER A 41 6.32 9.01 -8.51
N SER A 42 6.95 9.69 -7.57
CA SER A 42 7.32 11.09 -7.69
C SER A 42 8.79 11.26 -7.41
N GLU A 43 9.53 11.75 -8.41
CA GLU A 43 10.90 12.21 -8.23
C GLU A 43 10.90 13.60 -7.58
N ILE A 44 10.58 13.65 -6.28
CA ILE A 44 10.72 14.88 -5.51
C ILE A 44 12.17 14.99 -5.06
N ASN A 45 12.85 16.06 -5.46
CA ASN A 45 14.13 16.37 -4.87
C ASN A 45 13.95 16.68 -3.38
N ASN A 46 14.77 16.04 -2.53
CA ASN A 46 14.86 16.19 -1.06
C ASN A 46 15.01 17.65 -0.56
N THR A 47 15.06 18.64 -1.45
CA THR A 47 15.10 20.08 -1.16
C THR A 47 13.71 20.71 -1.04
N THR A 48 12.64 19.97 -1.31
CA THR A 48 11.28 20.51 -1.26
C THR A 48 10.71 20.35 0.15
N ASN A 49 10.40 21.46 0.81
CA ASN A 49 9.82 21.50 2.16
C ASN A 49 8.34 21.11 2.13
N LYS A 50 8.05 19.90 1.64
CA LYS A 50 6.72 19.30 1.52
C LYS A 50 6.45 18.43 2.74
N SER A 51 5.19 18.40 3.16
CA SER A 51 4.74 17.43 4.16
C SER A 51 4.82 16.04 3.51
N ILE A 52 5.75 15.21 3.98
CA ILE A 52 5.90 13.82 3.56
C ILE A 52 5.55 12.97 4.76
N ILE A 53 4.55 12.11 4.60
CA ILE A 53 4.17 11.15 5.63
C ILE A 53 4.89 9.82 5.38
N GLN A 54 5.47 9.26 6.43
CA GLN A 54 6.09 7.93 6.36
C GLN A 54 5.01 6.86 6.39
N TYR A 55 5.15 5.84 5.54
CA TYR A 55 4.24 4.70 5.46
C TYR A 55 4.01 4.04 6.83
N GLU A 56 5.03 4.00 7.69
CA GLU A 56 4.98 3.41 9.03
C GLU A 56 4.06 4.18 10.00
N ASN A 57 3.72 5.43 9.70
CA ASN A 57 2.80 6.24 10.51
C ASN A 57 1.32 6.01 10.14
N LEU A 58 1.05 5.25 9.08
CA LEU A 58 -0.31 4.86 8.70
C LEU A 58 -0.84 3.71 9.58
N SER A 59 -2.16 3.64 9.75
CA SER A 59 -2.82 2.46 10.31
C SER A 59 -2.68 1.23 9.40
N GLU A 60 -2.87 0.02 9.93
CA GLU A 60 -2.76 -1.22 9.14
C GLU A 60 -3.67 -1.24 7.92
N ASP A 61 -4.89 -0.71 8.06
CA ASP A 61 -5.85 -0.64 6.95
C ASP A 61 -5.41 0.39 5.90
N GLN A 62 -4.93 1.55 6.32
CA GLN A 62 -4.39 2.58 5.41
C GLN A 62 -3.16 2.05 4.66
N GLN A 63 -2.25 1.38 5.37
CA GLN A 63 -1.09 0.71 4.80
C GLN A 63 -1.50 -0.32 3.75
N SER A 64 -2.57 -1.08 4.02
CA SER A 64 -3.11 -2.07 3.10
C SER A 64 -3.63 -1.44 1.80
N VAL A 65 -4.38 -0.35 1.89
CA VAL A 65 -4.89 0.41 0.73
C VAL A 65 -3.74 1.00 -0.08
N PHE A 66 -2.81 1.70 0.57
CA PHE A 66 -1.66 2.31 -0.11
C PHE A 66 -0.81 1.26 -0.83
N ARG A 67 -0.49 0.13 -0.16
CA ARG A 67 0.25 -0.97 -0.77
C ARG A 67 -0.51 -1.59 -1.94
N SER A 68 -1.83 -1.67 -1.86
CA SER A 68 -2.66 -2.18 -2.96
C SER A 68 -2.58 -1.23 -4.17
N ALA A 69 -2.60 0.08 -3.95
CA ALA A 69 -2.48 1.07 -5.00
C ALA A 69 -1.09 1.01 -5.66
N VAL A 70 0.00 0.95 -4.88
CA VAL A 70 1.38 0.84 -5.38
C VAL A 70 1.59 -0.42 -6.23
N ASN A 71 0.96 -1.53 -5.86
CA ASN A 71 1.08 -2.80 -6.60
C ASN A 71 0.09 -2.95 -7.75
N SER A 72 -0.83 -2.01 -7.94
CA SER A 72 -1.79 -2.03 -9.03
C SER A 72 -1.15 -1.50 -10.33
N GLU A 73 -1.61 -1.99 -11.47
CA GLU A 73 -1.07 -1.58 -12.77
C GLU A 73 -1.31 -0.09 -13.09
N ASN A 74 -2.41 0.45 -12.58
CA ASN A 74 -2.84 1.83 -12.79
C ASN A 74 -2.58 2.76 -11.59
N GLY A 75 -1.93 2.27 -10.52
CA GLY A 75 -1.70 3.07 -9.32
C GLY A 75 -2.96 3.33 -8.49
N LEU A 76 -4.05 2.57 -8.68
CA LEU A 76 -5.34 2.78 -8.03
C LEU A 76 -5.71 1.64 -7.08
N ALA A 77 -6.21 1.98 -5.89
CA ALA A 77 -6.89 1.03 -5.02
C ALA A 77 -8.16 1.63 -4.40
N PRO A 78 -9.25 0.84 -4.27
CA PRO A 78 -10.44 1.31 -3.58
C PRO A 78 -10.14 1.55 -2.10
N ILE A 79 -10.70 2.62 -1.56
CA ILE A 79 -10.67 2.95 -0.13
C ILE A 79 -11.96 2.40 0.49
N PRO A 80 -11.88 1.43 1.40
CA PRO A 80 -13.05 0.96 2.13
C PRO A 80 -13.65 2.08 3.00
N GLU A 81 -14.98 2.11 3.15
CA GLU A 81 -15.66 3.14 3.97
C GLU A 81 -15.21 3.18 5.43
N THR A 82 -14.71 2.05 5.95
CA THR A 82 -14.21 1.93 7.32
C THR A 82 -12.82 2.53 7.51
N VAL A 83 -12.11 2.86 6.43
CA VAL A 83 -10.75 3.42 6.46
C VAL A 83 -10.83 4.93 6.50
N ASP A 84 -10.23 5.52 7.53
CA ASP A 84 -10.01 6.95 7.59
C ASP A 84 -9.01 7.36 6.51
N TYR A 85 -9.46 8.13 5.53
CA TYR A 85 -8.66 8.60 4.41
C TYR A 85 -8.20 10.05 4.57
N SER A 86 -8.54 10.72 5.68
CA SER A 86 -8.24 12.14 5.90
C SER A 86 -6.74 12.44 5.80
N ILE A 87 -5.90 11.45 6.15
CA ILE A 87 -4.45 11.56 6.03
C ILE A 87 -3.97 11.80 4.60
N TRP A 88 -4.65 11.23 3.59
CA TRP A 88 -4.35 11.44 2.16
C TRP A 88 -5.03 12.67 1.57
N ASP A 89 -6.04 13.22 2.24
CA ASP A 89 -6.58 14.56 1.91
C ASP A 89 -5.64 15.66 2.43
N GLU A 90 -5.03 15.45 3.60
CA GLU A 90 -4.14 16.41 4.25
C GLU A 90 -2.70 16.35 3.75
N THR A 91 -2.26 15.20 3.23
CA THR A 91 -0.90 15.03 2.67
C THR A 91 -0.94 14.80 1.17
N GLU A 92 0.03 15.39 0.49
CA GLU A 92 0.24 15.17 -0.94
C GLU A 92 1.25 14.05 -1.21
N TYR A 93 2.09 13.72 -0.22
CA TYR A 93 3.24 12.85 -0.41
C TYR A 93 3.44 11.83 0.69
N MET A 94 3.92 10.66 0.25
CA MET A 94 4.18 9.51 1.07
C MET A 94 5.55 8.91 0.77
N GLU A 95 6.30 8.55 1.81
CA GLU A 95 7.55 7.82 1.67
C GLU A 95 7.32 6.33 1.93
N TYR A 96 7.72 5.49 0.97
CA TYR A 96 7.62 4.04 1.06
C TYR A 96 8.81 3.40 0.34
N GLN A 97 9.50 2.47 1.00
CA GLN A 97 10.69 1.78 0.47
C GLN A 97 11.78 2.73 -0.08
N ASN A 98 12.01 3.88 0.58
CA ASN A 98 12.98 4.90 0.16
C ASN A 98 12.64 5.56 -1.20
N GLU A 99 11.38 5.46 -1.62
CA GLU A 99 10.79 6.19 -2.75
C GLU A 99 9.69 7.10 -2.24
N THR A 100 9.45 8.19 -2.96
CA THR A 100 8.35 9.10 -2.65
C THR A 100 7.23 8.92 -3.66
N TYR A 101 6.02 8.76 -3.14
CA TYR A 101 4.79 8.62 -3.91
C TYR A 101 3.93 9.87 -3.68
N ARG A 102 3.35 10.38 -4.75
CA ARG A 102 2.28 11.37 -4.69
C ARG A 102 0.96 10.63 -4.56
N VAL A 103 0.11 11.08 -3.65
CA VAL A 103 -1.17 10.43 -3.35
C VAL A 103 -2.32 11.37 -3.66
N TYR A 104 -3.42 10.81 -4.16
CA TYR A 104 -4.66 11.54 -4.39
C TYR A 104 -5.87 10.67 -4.07
N ILE A 105 -6.94 11.32 -3.63
CA ILE A 105 -8.24 10.69 -3.51
C ILE A 105 -9.07 11.05 -4.74
N ILE A 106 -9.58 10.01 -5.40
CA ILE A 106 -10.56 10.13 -6.47
C ILE A 106 -11.91 9.72 -5.90
N VAL A 107 -12.94 10.49 -6.22
CA VAL A 107 -14.34 10.19 -5.91
C VAL A 107 -15.04 9.91 -7.24
N GLU A 108 -15.62 8.72 -7.41
CA GLU A 108 -16.45 8.35 -8.57
C GLU A 108 -17.95 8.41 -8.26
#